data_AF-A0A545UNV2-F1
#
_entry.id   AF-A0A545UNV2-F1
#
_cell.length_a   1.000
_cell.length_b   1.000
_cell.length_c   1.000
_cell.angle_alpha   90.00
_cell.angle_beta   90.00
_cell.angle_gamma   90.00
#
_symmetry.space_group_name_H-M   'P 1'
#
loop_
_entity.id
_entity.type
_entity.pdbx_description
1 polymer ?
#
loop_
_entity_poly.entity_id
_entity_poly.type
_entity_poly.pdbx_seq_one_letter_code
_entity_poly.pdbx_strand_id
1 'polypeptide(L)'
;MKASYAALVVGPVLLTAHLGCCSDEPFNRTCAESCQNALSPILFADFSHNRTYEEQHCKSNLSLASTYLCIDLNCGVSTRAVALQRMNSSCRTQYNASLPEFSHLANYTSEEISLFARVHRRDALGPQQPWREPVLPAPEYFHVWLQTLVRPERMTLFFFVFAVF
;
A
#
# COMPACT_ATOMS: atom_id res chain seq x y z
N MET A 1 27.74 12.48 -66.22
CA MET A 1 28.35 13.37 -65.21
C MET A 1 27.50 14.63 -65.09
N LYS A 2 26.80 14.79 -63.95
CA LYS A 2 26.35 16.06 -63.34
C LYS A 2 25.66 15.69 -62.02
N ALA A 3 26.33 15.97 -60.91
CA ALA A 3 25.83 15.80 -59.56
C ALA A 3 24.93 16.99 -59.19
N SER A 4 23.81 16.73 -58.50
CA SER A 4 23.00 17.75 -57.82
C SER A 4 22.94 17.41 -56.34
N TYR A 5 23.25 18.42 -55.53
CA TYR A 5 23.33 18.39 -54.08
C TYR A 5 21.95 18.55 -53.44
N ALA A 6 21.68 17.81 -52.37
CA ALA A 6 20.68 18.16 -51.38
C ALA A 6 21.27 17.91 -49.98
N ALA A 7 21.66 18.98 -49.30
CA ALA A 7 22.09 18.94 -47.92
C ALA A 7 20.84 18.90 -47.02
N LEU A 8 20.59 17.76 -46.37
CA LEU A 8 19.61 17.64 -45.30
C LEU A 8 20.30 18.01 -43.98
N VAL A 9 19.99 19.20 -43.47
CA VAL A 9 20.38 19.64 -42.14
C VAL A 9 19.52 18.88 -41.13
N VAL A 10 20.08 17.80 -40.57
CA VAL A 10 19.47 17.09 -39.44
C VAL A 10 19.83 17.87 -38.17
N GLY A 11 18.94 18.75 -37.73
CA GLY A 11 19.04 19.38 -36.41
C GLY A 11 18.80 18.35 -35.31
N PRO A 12 19.51 18.41 -34.17
CA PRO A 12 19.30 17.47 -33.08
C PRO A 12 17.95 17.79 -32.43
N VAL A 13 17.00 16.86 -32.56
CA VAL A 13 15.79 16.83 -31.73
C VAL A 13 16.26 16.56 -30.30
N LEU A 14 16.31 17.61 -29.48
CA LEU A 14 16.45 17.49 -28.03
C LEU A 14 15.25 16.72 -27.51
N LEU A 15 15.39 15.42 -27.31
CA LEU A 15 14.46 14.62 -26.52
C LEU A 15 14.54 15.11 -25.08
N THR A 16 13.59 15.96 -24.69
CA THR A 16 13.29 16.18 -23.28
C THR A 16 12.72 14.89 -22.72
N ALA A 17 13.53 14.15 -21.97
CA ALA A 17 13.08 12.99 -21.20
C ALA A 17 12.04 13.45 -20.18
N HIS A 18 10.75 13.19 -20.46
CA HIS A 18 9.69 13.28 -19.47
C HIS A 18 9.85 12.13 -18.47
N LEU A 19 10.70 12.34 -17.45
CA LEU A 19 10.89 11.44 -16.30
C LEU A 19 9.70 11.53 -15.31
N GLY A 20 8.45 11.36 -15.75
CA GLY A 20 7.35 11.51 -14.80
C GLY A 20 5.93 11.25 -15.26
N CYS A 21 5.60 10.14 -15.94
CA CYS A 21 4.17 9.85 -16.17
C CYS A 21 3.71 8.39 -16.04
N CYS A 22 4.62 7.42 -15.92
CA CYS A 22 4.22 6.02 -15.78
C CYS A 22 4.55 5.52 -14.37
N SER A 23 3.86 6.04 -13.36
CA SER A 23 3.55 5.13 -12.26
C SER A 23 2.55 4.13 -12.83
N ASP A 24 3.03 2.95 -13.22
CA ASP A 24 2.22 1.87 -13.78
C ASP A 24 1.02 1.64 -12.84
N GLU A 25 -0.20 1.90 -13.31
CA GLU A 25 -1.45 1.63 -12.56
C GLU A 25 -1.45 0.25 -11.86
N PRO A 26 -0.91 -0.82 -12.51
CA PRO A 26 -0.70 -2.11 -11.86
C PRO A 26 0.24 -2.07 -10.64
N PHE A 27 1.36 -1.34 -10.71
CA PHE A 27 2.29 -1.20 -9.58
C PHE A 27 1.64 -0.44 -8.42
N ASN A 28 0.96 0.67 -8.71
CA ASN A 28 0.31 1.49 -7.67
C ASN A 28 -0.75 0.68 -6.91
N ARG A 29 -1.57 -0.08 -7.65
CA ARG A 29 -2.52 -1.03 -7.06
C ARG A 29 -1.81 -2.07 -6.20
N THR A 30 -0.81 -2.73 -6.77
CA THR A 30 -0.07 -3.82 -6.12
C THR A 30 0.63 -3.35 -4.84
N CYS A 31 1.20 -2.15 -4.85
CA CYS A 31 1.84 -1.56 -3.69
C CYS A 31 0.85 -1.32 -2.55
N ALA A 32 -0.31 -0.71 -2.86
CA ALA A 32 -1.34 -0.47 -1.86
C ALA A 32 -1.97 -1.77 -1.31
N GLU A 33 -2.16 -2.77 -2.17
CA GLU A 33 -2.60 -4.11 -1.74
C GLU A 33 -1.55 -4.79 -0.86
N SER A 34 -0.26 -4.57 -1.12
CA SER A 34 0.82 -5.13 -0.28
C SER A 34 0.76 -4.59 1.15
N CYS A 35 0.49 -3.29 1.31
CA CYS A 35 0.27 -2.68 2.63
C CYS A 35 -0.95 -3.28 3.36
N GLN A 36 -2.08 -3.43 2.66
CA GLN A 36 -3.29 -4.04 3.24
C GLN A 36 -3.05 -5.49 3.66
N ASN A 37 -2.39 -6.29 2.82
CA ASN A 37 -2.10 -7.69 3.13
C ASN A 37 -1.08 -7.86 4.25
N ALA A 38 -0.05 -7.01 4.31
CA ALA A 38 0.93 -7.05 5.38
C ALA A 38 0.33 -6.71 6.76
N LEU A 39 -0.72 -5.90 6.80
CA LEU A 39 -1.38 -5.47 8.03
C LEU A 39 -2.66 -6.25 8.35
N SER A 40 -3.17 -7.05 7.40
CA SER A 40 -4.37 -7.88 7.57
C SER A 40 -4.41 -8.75 8.83
N PRO A 41 -3.32 -9.45 9.21
CA PRO A 41 -3.36 -10.31 10.40
C PRO A 41 -3.25 -9.54 11.72
N ILE A 42 -3.10 -8.21 11.69
CA ILE A 42 -2.91 -7.40 12.90
C ILE A 42 -4.27 -7.06 13.52
N LEU A 43 -4.45 -7.42 14.80
CA LEU A 43 -5.61 -7.04 15.59
C LEU A 43 -5.36 -5.74 16.34
N PHE A 44 -6.30 -4.80 16.22
CA PHE A 44 -6.23 -3.51 16.91
C PHE A 44 -7.25 -3.40 18.03
N ALA A 45 -6.89 -2.72 19.11
CA ALA A 45 -7.67 -2.65 20.34
C ALA A 45 -8.90 -1.74 20.22
N ASP A 46 -8.96 -0.89 19.19
CA ASP A 46 -10.09 -0.01 18.89
C ASP A 46 -11.19 -0.71 18.08
N PHE A 47 -11.08 -2.02 17.86
CA PHE A 47 -12.06 -2.81 17.13
C PHE A 47 -12.47 -4.08 17.87
N SER A 48 -13.74 -4.47 17.71
CA SER A 48 -14.30 -5.60 18.42
C SER A 48 -13.79 -6.92 17.83
N HIS A 49 -13.28 -7.80 18.69
CA HIS A 49 -12.80 -9.14 18.32
C HIS A 49 -13.87 -10.07 17.71
N ASN A 50 -15.16 -9.73 17.81
CA ASN A 50 -16.26 -10.54 17.27
C ASN A 50 -16.60 -10.23 15.80
N ARG A 51 -15.75 -9.48 15.11
CA ARG A 51 -15.92 -9.03 13.72
C ARG A 51 -14.79 -9.54 12.83
N THR A 52 -14.96 -9.45 11.51
CA THR A 52 -13.96 -9.95 10.54
C THR A 52 -12.81 -8.95 10.34
N TYR A 53 -11.65 -9.43 9.88
CA TYR A 53 -10.48 -8.58 9.57
C TYR A 53 -10.80 -7.53 8.50
N GLU A 54 -11.64 -7.89 7.53
CA GLU A 54 -12.09 -6.99 6.47
C GLU A 54 -12.97 -5.86 7.02
N GLU A 55 -13.84 -6.15 8.00
CA GLU A 55 -14.62 -5.11 8.67
C GLU A 55 -13.71 -4.20 9.52
N GLN A 56 -12.66 -4.75 10.13
CA GLN A 56 -11.65 -3.98 10.88
C GLN A 56 -10.98 -2.94 9.98
N HIS A 57 -10.54 -3.33 8.77
CA HIS A 57 -9.91 -2.44 7.80
C HIS A 57 -10.78 -1.26 7.37
N CYS A 58 -12.09 -1.30 7.63
CA CYS A 58 -13.01 -0.22 7.29
C CYS A 58 -13.46 0.62 8.50
N LYS A 59 -13.27 0.13 9.72
CA LYS A 59 -13.87 0.74 10.93
C LYS A 59 -12.88 1.02 12.07
N SER A 60 -11.74 0.34 12.10
CA SER A 60 -10.67 0.62 13.05
C SER A 60 -9.87 1.83 12.57
N ASN A 61 -9.79 2.85 13.42
CA ASN A 61 -8.96 4.02 13.17
C ASN A 61 -7.48 3.65 13.18
N LEU A 62 -7.07 2.74 14.06
CA LEU A 62 -5.68 2.26 14.14
C LEU A 62 -5.28 1.45 12.91
N SER A 63 -6.16 0.57 12.43
CA SER A 63 -5.96 -0.20 11.20
C SER A 63 -5.85 0.73 10.00
N LEU A 64 -6.78 1.68 9.87
CA LEU A 64 -6.77 2.66 8.78
C LEU A 64 -5.52 3.54 8.83
N ALA A 65 -5.15 4.08 9.99
CA ALA A 65 -3.94 4.87 10.17
C ALA A 65 -2.69 4.08 9.74
N SER A 66 -2.57 2.82 10.19
CA SER A 66 -1.47 1.92 9.84
C SER A 66 -1.36 1.71 8.33
N THR A 67 -2.48 1.39 7.67
CA THR A 67 -2.52 1.18 6.22
C THR A 67 -2.20 2.47 5.46
N TYR A 68 -2.77 3.59 5.89
CA TYR A 68 -2.59 4.90 5.26
C TYR A 68 -1.13 5.33 5.27
N LEU A 69 -0.49 5.22 6.44
CA LEU A 69 0.93 5.51 6.62
C LEU A 69 1.80 4.56 5.80
N CYS A 70 1.49 3.26 5.77
CA CYS A 70 2.23 2.30 4.94
C CYS A 70 2.21 2.70 3.47
N ILE A 71 1.03 3.05 2.94
CA ILE A 71 0.88 3.44 1.53
C ILE A 71 1.64 4.74 1.25
N ASP A 72 1.54 5.73 2.14
CA ASP A 72 2.25 6.99 1.96
C ASP A 72 3.77 6.81 1.93
N LEU A 73 4.30 6.01 2.88
CA LEU A 73 5.73 5.76 3.02
C LEU A 73 6.31 4.93 1.88
N ASN A 74 5.58 3.93 1.38
CA ASN A 74 6.12 2.96 0.41
C ASN A 74 5.67 3.18 -1.04
N CYS A 75 4.47 3.73 -1.23
CA CYS A 75 3.84 3.85 -2.55
C CYS A 75 3.72 5.30 -3.03
N GLY A 76 3.86 6.27 -2.13
CA GLY A 76 3.81 7.69 -2.41
C GLY A 76 2.41 8.30 -2.48
N VAL A 77 2.37 9.64 -2.46
CA VAL A 77 1.17 10.47 -2.33
C VAL A 77 0.15 10.25 -3.46
N SER A 78 0.60 10.10 -4.71
CA SER A 78 -0.28 9.87 -5.87
C SER A 78 -0.99 8.53 -5.77
N THR A 79 -0.26 7.47 -5.42
CA THR A 79 -0.81 6.13 -5.18
C THR A 79 -1.79 6.12 -4.01
N ARG A 80 -1.47 6.86 -2.94
CA ARG A 80 -2.34 6.99 -1.77
C ARG A 80 -3.73 7.48 -2.16
N ALA A 81 -3.85 8.58 -2.88
CA ALA A 81 -5.17 9.14 -3.24
C ALA A 81 -6.05 8.11 -3.98
N VAL A 82 -5.47 7.41 -4.95
CA VAL A 82 -6.18 6.37 -5.73
C VAL A 82 -6.55 5.17 -4.86
N ALA A 83 -5.62 4.72 -4.01
CA ALA A 83 -5.85 3.60 -3.10
C ALA A 83 -6.97 3.90 -2.09
N LEU A 84 -6.96 5.09 -1.48
CA LEU A 84 -7.98 5.51 -0.52
C LEU A 84 -9.35 5.61 -1.15
N GLN A 85 -9.45 6.12 -2.39
CA GLN A 85 -10.71 6.15 -3.12
C GLN A 85 -11.28 4.74 -3.34
N ARG A 86 -10.42 3.78 -3.71
CA ARG A 86 -10.82 2.36 -3.89
C ARG A 86 -11.25 1.73 -2.58
N MET A 87 -10.46 1.90 -1.53
CA MET A 87 -10.79 1.38 -0.19
C MET A 87 -12.12 1.95 0.31
N ASN A 88 -12.35 3.26 0.14
CA ASN A 88 -13.60 3.91 0.56
C ASN A 88 -14.81 3.36 -0.21
N SER A 89 -14.68 3.13 -1.53
CA SER A 89 -15.73 2.50 -2.33
C SER A 89 -16.07 1.09 -1.80
N SER A 90 -15.05 0.27 -1.53
CA SER A 90 -15.22 -1.07 -0.96
C SER A 90 -15.86 -1.04 0.42
N CYS A 91 -15.39 -0.19 1.33
CA CYS A 91 -15.93 -0.06 2.68
C CYS A 91 -17.38 0.42 2.71
N ARG A 92 -17.74 1.35 1.81
CA ARG A 92 -19.14 1.78 1.65
C ARG A 92 -20.02 0.66 1.15
N THR A 93 -19.55 -0.08 0.15
CA THR A 93 -20.32 -1.15 -0.49
C THR A 93 -20.53 -2.34 0.45
N GLN A 94 -19.49 -2.76 1.18
CA GLN A 94 -19.52 -3.99 1.97
C GLN A 94 -19.98 -3.78 3.42
N TYR A 95 -19.63 -2.65 4.02
CA TYR A 95 -19.82 -2.43 5.47
C TYR A 95 -20.60 -1.16 5.81
N ASN A 96 -21.13 -0.46 4.79
CA ASN A 96 -21.79 0.84 4.93
C ASN A 96 -20.95 1.83 5.75
N ALA A 97 -19.62 1.78 5.59
CA ALA A 97 -18.67 2.61 6.30
C ALA A 97 -18.00 3.59 5.34
N SER A 98 -17.88 4.85 5.74
CA SER A 98 -17.07 5.83 5.01
C SER A 98 -15.73 5.97 5.69
N LEU A 99 -14.67 5.94 4.90
CA LEU A 99 -13.33 6.12 5.42
C LEU A 99 -13.08 7.59 5.80
N PRO A 100 -12.38 7.85 6.92
CA PRO A 100 -11.94 9.19 7.25
C PRO A 100 -10.87 9.67 6.27
N GLU A 101 -10.75 11.00 6.18
CA GLU A 101 -9.67 11.66 5.45
C GLU A 101 -8.29 11.29 6.03
N PHE A 102 -7.28 11.21 5.16
CA PHE A 102 -5.92 10.83 5.55
C PHE A 102 -5.38 11.73 6.67
N SER A 103 -5.59 13.03 6.57
CA SER A 103 -5.12 14.02 7.55
C SER A 103 -5.73 13.85 8.94
N HIS A 104 -6.86 13.14 9.08
CA HIS A 104 -7.48 12.90 10.39
C HIS A 104 -6.87 11.68 11.10
N LEU A 105 -6.29 10.75 10.34
CA LEU A 105 -5.80 9.47 10.86
C LEU A 105 -4.28 9.36 10.87
N ALA A 106 -3.60 10.07 9.98
CA ALA A 106 -2.17 9.94 9.71
C ALA A 106 -1.44 11.29 9.82
N ASN A 107 -1.85 12.13 10.78
CA ASN A 107 -1.18 13.39 11.10
C ASN A 107 -0.08 13.17 12.14
N TYR A 108 0.92 12.36 11.77
CA TYR A 108 2.08 12.07 12.61
C TYR A 108 3.33 12.70 12.01
N THR A 109 4.26 13.13 12.87
CA THR A 109 5.57 13.59 12.41
C THR A 109 6.44 12.42 11.98
N SER A 110 7.49 12.70 11.21
CA SER A 110 8.48 11.68 10.83
C SER A 110 9.13 11.02 12.05
N GLU A 111 9.34 11.79 13.12
CA GLU A 111 9.87 11.30 14.39
C GLU A 111 8.88 10.34 15.06
N GLU A 112 7.59 10.69 15.14
CA GLU A 112 6.56 9.79 15.70
C GLU A 112 6.43 8.49 14.89
N ILE A 113 6.42 8.60 13.55
CA ILE A 113 6.39 7.45 12.65
C ILE A 113 7.60 6.52 12.85
N SER A 114 8.76 7.08 13.21
CA SER A 114 9.97 6.29 13.47
C SER A 114 9.86 5.43 14.73
N LEU A 115 9.00 5.83 15.68
CA LEU A 115 8.78 5.12 16.94
C LEU A 115 7.74 4.00 16.83
N PHE A 116 6.90 4.00 15.78
CA PHE A 116 5.91 2.95 15.58
C PHE A 116 6.55 1.57 15.41
N ALA A 117 5.92 0.59 16.06
CA ALA A 117 6.35 -0.79 15.99
C ALA A 117 6.37 -1.28 14.54
N ARG A 118 7.43 -2.03 14.22
CA ARG A 118 7.62 -2.67 12.91
C ARG A 118 7.26 -4.13 13.00
N VAL A 119 6.10 -4.49 12.44
CA VAL A 119 5.60 -5.86 12.50
C VAL A 119 6.25 -6.72 11.42
N HIS A 120 6.73 -7.88 11.83
CA HIS A 120 7.22 -8.94 10.96
C HIS A 120 6.16 -10.02 10.81
N ARG A 121 6.40 -10.98 9.92
CA ARG A 121 5.51 -12.11 9.64
C ARG A 121 4.99 -12.85 10.89
N ARG A 122 5.80 -12.96 11.95
CA ARG A 122 5.46 -13.74 13.16
C ARG A 122 4.94 -12.87 14.31
N ASP A 123 4.79 -11.57 14.09
CA ASP A 123 4.39 -10.60 15.12
C ASP A 123 2.88 -10.35 15.13
N ALA A 124 2.11 -11.08 14.31
CA ALA A 124 0.66 -11.07 14.36
C ALA A 124 0.20 -11.59 15.72
N LEU A 125 -0.07 -10.65 16.64
CA LEU A 125 -0.56 -10.96 17.97
C LEU A 125 -2.00 -11.44 17.87
N GLY A 126 -2.30 -12.55 18.54
CA GLY A 126 -3.65 -13.08 18.63
C GLY A 126 -4.59 -12.16 19.44
N PRO A 127 -5.88 -12.49 19.50
CA PRO A 127 -6.90 -11.63 20.11
C PRO A 127 -6.68 -11.31 21.60
N GLN A 128 -5.79 -12.03 22.28
CA GLN A 128 -5.41 -11.78 23.67
C GLN A 128 -4.51 -10.54 23.84
N GLN A 129 -3.87 -10.06 22.77
CA GLN A 129 -2.94 -8.94 22.85
C GLN A 129 -3.07 -8.01 21.62
N PRO A 130 -4.20 -7.30 21.47
CA PRO A 130 -4.37 -6.37 20.37
C PRO A 130 -3.45 -5.15 20.50
N TRP A 131 -3.05 -4.59 19.37
CA TRP A 131 -2.23 -3.39 19.28
C TRP A 131 -3.05 -2.14 19.63
N ARG A 132 -2.49 -1.27 20.48
CA ARG A 132 -3.14 -0.04 20.96
C ARG A 132 -2.70 1.21 20.20
N GLU A 133 -1.72 1.05 19.32
CA GLU A 133 -1.11 2.11 18.52
C GLU A 133 -1.02 1.65 17.06
N PRO A 134 -0.92 2.59 16.11
CA PRO A 134 -0.62 2.24 14.73
C PRO A 134 0.69 1.46 14.63
N VAL A 135 0.73 0.49 13.73
CA VAL A 135 1.93 -0.28 13.44
C VAL A 135 2.25 -0.22 11.95
N LEU A 136 3.51 -0.44 11.61
CA LEU A 136 3.95 -0.44 10.22
C LEU A 136 4.59 -1.78 9.90
N PRO A 137 4.42 -2.31 8.68
CA PRO A 137 5.16 -3.50 8.30
C PRO A 137 6.66 -3.20 8.31
N ALA A 138 7.46 -4.14 8.78
CA ALA A 138 8.90 -4.11 8.57
C ALA A 138 9.19 -4.07 7.05
N PRO A 139 10.18 -3.31 6.57
CA PRO A 139 10.45 -3.14 5.15
C PRO A 139 10.59 -4.46 4.38
N GLU A 140 11.27 -5.45 4.97
CA GLU A 140 11.42 -6.78 4.43
C GLU A 140 10.10 -7.53 4.32
N TYR A 141 9.19 -7.35 5.29
CA TYR A 141 7.90 -8.02 5.29
C TYR A 141 6.96 -7.43 4.22
N PHE A 142 6.95 -6.10 4.10
CA PHE A 142 6.29 -5.42 2.99
C PHE A 142 6.82 -5.88 1.62
N HIS A 143 8.15 -5.97 1.48
CA HIS A 143 8.76 -6.34 0.21
C HIS A 143 8.38 -7.76 -0.23
N VAL A 144 8.26 -8.69 0.71
CA VAL A 144 7.78 -10.04 0.43
C VAL A 144 6.36 -10.01 -0.15
N TRP A 145 5.44 -9.23 0.43
CA TRP A 145 4.09 -9.06 -0.11
C TRP A 145 4.10 -8.43 -1.50
N LEU A 146 4.89 -7.37 -1.71
CA LEU A 146 5.02 -6.72 -3.00
C LEU A 146 5.49 -7.69 -4.08
N GLN A 147 6.52 -8.50 -3.80
CA GLN A 147 7.02 -9.49 -4.75
C GLN A 147 6.01 -10.60 -5.06
N THR A 148 5.22 -11.01 -4.06
CA THR A 148 4.17 -12.02 -4.24
C THR A 148 3.04 -11.50 -5.13
N LEU A 149 2.58 -10.27 -4.91
CA LEU A 149 1.48 -9.70 -5.65
C LEU A 149 1.87 -9.30 -7.09
N VAL A 150 3.12 -8.85 -7.32
CA VAL A 150 3.64 -8.58 -8.67
C VAL A 150 3.77 -9.86 -9.51
N ARG A 151 3.83 -11.04 -8.87
CA ARG A 151 3.98 -12.33 -9.54
C ARG A 151 2.82 -13.26 -9.16
N PRO A 152 1.67 -13.19 -9.87
CA PRO A 152 0.47 -13.95 -9.51
C PRO A 152 0.69 -15.47 -9.42
N GLU A 153 1.68 -16.04 -10.13
CA GLU A 153 2.07 -17.45 -10.00
C GLU A 153 2.55 -17.85 -8.59
N ARG A 154 3.06 -16.89 -7.79
CA ARG A 154 3.49 -17.13 -6.40
C ARG A 154 2.39 -16.92 -5.37
N MET A 155 1.26 -16.33 -5.77
CA MET A 155 0.14 -16.04 -4.89
C MET A 155 -0.43 -17.31 -4.26
N THR A 156 -0.58 -18.39 -5.04
CA THR A 156 -1.11 -19.67 -4.55
C THR A 156 -0.22 -20.27 -3.47
N LEU A 157 1.11 -20.29 -3.66
CA LEU A 157 2.04 -20.81 -2.67
C LEU A 157 2.06 -19.96 -1.38
N PHE A 158 1.92 -18.64 -1.54
CA PHE A 158 1.91 -17.71 -0.41
C PHE A 158 0.65 -17.87 0.44
N PHE A 159 -0.53 -17.98 -0.16
CA PHE A 159 -1.76 -18.28 0.59
C PHE A 159 -1.65 -19.61 1.37
N PHE A 160 -1.05 -20.66 0.81
CA PHE A 160 -0.82 -21.93 1.54
C PHE A 160 0.17 -21.81 2.70
N VAL A 161 1.15 -20.90 2.64
CA VAL A 161 2.12 -20.69 3.72
C VAL A 161 1.59 -19.72 4.79
N PHE A 162 0.68 -18.81 4.43
CA PHE A 162 0.17 -17.74 5.30
C PHE A 162 -1.24 -17.99 5.87
N ALA A 163 -2.06 -18.86 5.26
CA ALA A 163 -3.38 -19.23 5.78
C ALA A 163 -3.38 -20.44 6.73
N VAL A 164 -2.21 -20.98 7.07
CA VAL A 164 -2.03 -22.18 7.93
C VAL A 164 -1.56 -21.83 9.35
N PHE A 165 -1.55 -20.55 9.73
CA PHE A 165 -1.27 -20.11 11.10
C PHE A 165 -2.34 -19.15 11.60
#